data_AF-C1FHF8-F1
#
_entry.id   AF-C1FHF8-F1
#
_cell.length_a   1.000
_cell.length_b   1.000
_cell.length_c   1.000
_cell.angle_alpha   90.00
_cell.angle_beta   90.00
_cell.angle_gamma   90.00
#
_symmetry.space_group_name_H-M   'P 1'
#
loop_
_entity.id
_entity.type
_entity.pdbx_description
1 polymer ?
#
loop_
_entity_poly.entity_id
_entity_poly.type
_entity_poly.pdbx_seq_one_letter_code
_entity_poly.pdbx_strand_id
1 'polypeptide(L)'
;FIEGDFDAYCVGMRRPNAWGGEPEILMLTHVVETPIEVFMPEAGESLRSIGVYGGEEYCDENDGEGRISVLFHGAGHYEAL
;
A
#
# COMPACT_ATOMS: atom_id res chain seq x y z
N PHE A 1 -5.52 7.19 9.31
CA PHE A 1 -6.52 8.15 9.82
C PHE A 1 -6.88 9.09 8.67
N ILE A 2 -8.18 9.28 8.41
CA ILE A 2 -8.66 10.22 7.39
C ILE A 2 -9.12 11.49 8.10
N GLU A 3 -8.62 12.64 7.66
CA GLU A 3 -9.04 13.93 8.20
C GLU A 3 -10.36 14.38 7.53
N GLY A 4 -11.29 14.89 8.33
CA GLY A 4 -12.58 15.38 7.86
C GLY A 4 -13.70 14.34 7.86
N ASP A 5 -14.70 14.54 6.99
CA ASP A 5 -15.85 13.64 6.87
C ASP A 5 -15.47 12.37 6.10
N PHE A 6 -15.49 11.24 6.81
CA PHE A 6 -15.14 9.93 6.27
C PHE A 6 -16.08 9.48 5.14
N ASP A 7 -17.38 9.76 5.24
CA ASP A 7 -18.33 9.34 4.20
C ASP A 7 -18.09 10.15 2.92
N ALA A 8 -17.82 11.44 3.05
CA ALA A 8 -17.43 12.29 1.92
C ALA A 8 -16.12 11.82 1.27
N TYR A 9 -15.13 11.39 2.07
CA TYR A 9 -13.88 10.79 1.59
C TYR A 9 -14.15 9.53 0.76
N CYS A 10 -14.92 8.58 1.29
CA CYS A 10 -15.27 7.35 0.59
C CYS A 10 -16.01 7.63 -0.72
N VAL A 11 -16.93 8.59 -0.76
CA VAL A 11 -17.60 9.02 -2.01
C VAL A 11 -16.59 9.56 -3.03
N GLY A 12 -15.59 10.31 -2.58
CA GLY A 12 -14.50 10.80 -3.43
C GLY A 12 -13.66 9.67 -4.02
N MET A 13 -13.24 8.72 -3.18
CA MET A 13 -12.37 7.59 -3.56
C MET A 13 -13.04 6.60 -4.53
N ARG A 14 -14.37 6.55 -4.58
CA ARG A 14 -15.11 5.71 -5.54
C ARG A 14 -15.02 6.18 -7.00
N ARG A 15 -14.43 7.35 -7.27
CA ARG A 15 -14.27 7.86 -8.64
C ARG A 15 -13.13 7.11 -9.35
N PRO A 16 -13.29 6.71 -10.63
CA PRO A 16 -12.31 5.88 -11.34
C PRO A 16 -10.87 6.44 -11.42
N ASN A 17 -10.69 7.73 -11.23
CA ASN A 17 -9.43 8.45 -11.35
C ASN A 17 -8.99 9.12 -10.03
N ALA A 18 -9.58 8.73 -8.90
CA ALA A 18 -9.12 9.15 -7.59
C ALA A 18 -7.76 8.48 -7.30
N TRP A 19 -6.80 9.27 -6.85
CA TRP A 19 -5.49 8.77 -6.45
C TRP A 19 -5.62 8.21 -5.04
N GLY A 20 -5.25 6.95 -4.85
CA GLY A 20 -5.12 6.35 -3.53
C GLY A 20 -3.75 6.60 -2.92
N GLY A 21 -3.59 6.20 -1.66
CA GLY A 21 -2.31 6.21 -1.00
C GLY A 21 -2.25 5.23 0.15
N GLU A 22 -1.51 5.62 1.19
CA GLU A 22 -1.32 4.81 2.40
C GLU A 22 -2.65 4.32 3.05
N PRO A 23 -3.71 5.14 3.20
CA PRO A 23 -4.95 4.67 3.80
C PRO A 23 -5.61 3.54 3.00
N GLU A 24 -5.62 3.64 1.67
CA GLU A 24 -6.18 2.60 0.80
C GLU A 24 -5.32 1.35 0.80
N ILE A 25 -3.99 1.49 0.78
CA ILE A 25 -3.06 0.36 0.84
C ILE A 25 -3.28 -0.42 2.14
N LEU A 26 -3.36 0.28 3.29
CA LEU A 26 -3.63 -0.35 4.57
C LEU A 26 -5.01 -1.01 4.60
N MET A 27 -6.06 -0.36 4.10
CA MET A 27 -7.39 -0.97 4.09
C MET A 27 -7.47 -2.17 3.13
N LEU A 28 -6.71 -2.16 2.04
CA LEU A 28 -6.69 -3.24 1.06
C LEU A 28 -6.14 -4.54 1.65
N THR A 29 -5.16 -4.49 2.56
CA THR A 29 -4.61 -5.70 3.19
C THR A 29 -5.69 -6.51 3.91
N HIS A 30 -6.67 -5.83 4.52
CA HIS A 30 -7.82 -6.49 5.15
C HIS A 30 -8.80 -7.13 4.17
N VAL A 31 -8.85 -6.66 2.92
CA VAL A 31 -9.73 -7.21 1.88
C VAL A 31 -9.09 -8.40 1.16
N VAL A 32 -7.77 -8.33 0.93
CA VAL A 32 -7.02 -9.41 0.27
C VAL A 32 -6.37 -10.38 1.25
N GLU A 33 -6.47 -10.11 2.56
CA GLU A 33 -5.88 -10.90 3.66
C GLU A 33 -4.39 -11.20 3.43
N THR A 34 -3.67 -10.23 2.86
CA THR A 34 -2.27 -10.38 2.43
C THR A 34 -1.50 -9.09 2.74
N PRO A 35 -0.27 -9.16 3.29
CA PRO A 35 0.55 -7.98 3.48
C PRO A 35 0.94 -7.32 2.16
N ILE A 36 1.02 -5.99 2.17
CA ILE A 36 1.46 -5.20 1.02
C ILE A 36 2.76 -4.48 1.40
N GLU A 37 3.82 -4.72 0.65
CA GLU A 37 5.12 -4.10 0.84
C GLU A 37 5.36 -3.03 -0.22
N VAL A 38 5.69 -1.82 0.24
CA VAL A 38 5.94 -0.67 -0.63
C VAL A 38 7.44 -0.43 -0.72
N PHE A 39 7.94 -0.35 -1.94
CA PHE A 39 9.32 -0.06 -2.26
C PHE A 39 9.48 1.33 -2.87
N MET A 40 10.67 1.92 -2.78
CA MET A 40 11.03 3.17 -3.45
C MET A 40 12.40 3.02 -4.12
N PRO A 41 12.64 3.66 -5.27
CA PRO A 41 13.97 3.73 -5.85
C PRO A 41 14.92 4.52 -4.94
N GLU A 42 16.11 3.98 -4.65
CA GLU A 42 17.17 4.66 -3.91
C GLU A 42 18.35 4.96 -4.84
N ALA A 43 18.93 6.16 -4.73
CA ALA A 43 19.96 6.61 -5.65
C ALA A 43 21.26 5.79 -5.45
N GLY A 44 21.60 4.96 -6.43
CA GLY A 44 22.82 4.14 -6.43
C GLY A 44 22.65 2.73 -5.85
N GLU A 45 21.44 2.33 -5.45
CA GLU A 45 21.14 1.00 -4.91
C GLU A 45 19.93 0.34 -5.60
N SER A 46 19.63 -0.91 -5.20
CA SER A 46 18.37 -1.59 -5.51
C SER A 46 17.18 -0.94 -4.79
N LEU A 47 15.96 -1.41 -5.09
CA LEU A 47 14.73 -0.94 -4.45
C LEU A 47 14.80 -1.03 -2.92
N ARG A 48 14.43 0.05 -2.22
CA ARG A 48 14.37 0.11 -0.75
C ARG A 48 12.94 -0.10 -0.28
N SER A 49 12.72 -1.06 0.61
CA SER A 49 11.42 -1.20 1.30
C SER A 49 11.20 0.00 2.22
N ILE A 50 10.07 0.69 2.05
CA ILE A 50 9.69 1.88 2.83
C ILE A 50 8.56 1.62 3.81
N GLY A 51 7.90 0.45 3.74
CA GLY A 51 6.86 0.06 4.68
C GLY A 51 6.19 -1.26 4.28
N VAL A 52 5.77 -2.02 5.29
CA VAL A 52 4.95 -3.24 5.14
C VAL A 52 3.62 -2.99 5.85
N TYR A 53 2.54 -3.05 5.09
CA TYR A 53 1.17 -2.88 5.58
C TYR A 53 0.52 -4.24 5.84
N GLY A 54 -0.20 -4.38 6.95
CA GLY A 54 -0.83 -5.64 7.34
C GLY A 54 0.16 -6.74 7.76
N GLY A 55 1.41 -6.36 8.05
CA GLY A 55 2.48 -7.31 8.34
C GLY A 55 2.27 -8.07 9.65
N GLU A 56 1.76 -7.42 10.69
CA GLU A 56 1.53 -8.05 12.00
C GLU A 56 0.29 -8.96 11.98
N GLU A 57 -0.69 -8.64 11.14
CA GLU A 57 -1.97 -9.34 11.06
C GLU A 57 -1.97 -10.51 10.09
N TYR A 58 -1.20 -10.40 8.99
CA TYR A 58 -1.29 -11.32 7.85
C TYR A 58 0.05 -11.96 7.46
N CYS A 59 1.18 -11.64 8.12
CA CYS A 59 2.38 -12.48 7.95
C CYS A 59 2.29 -13.70 8.85
N ASP A 60 2.27 -14.90 8.28
CA ASP A 60 2.52 -16.12 9.05
C ASP A 60 4.04 -16.31 9.24
N GLU A 61 4.46 -16.90 10.36
CA GLU A 61 5.89 -17.08 10.70
C GLU A 61 6.67 -17.90 9.66
N ASN A 62 5.95 -18.60 8.77
CA ASN A 62 6.50 -19.47 7.74
C ASN A 62 6.37 -18.93 6.30
N ASP A 63 5.75 -17.77 6.10
CA ASP A 63 5.33 -17.32 4.77
C ASP A 63 6.25 -16.20 4.24
N GLY A 64 7.45 -16.60 3.81
CA GLY A 64 8.40 -15.72 3.13
C GLY A 64 8.01 -15.36 1.70
N GLU A 65 6.90 -15.91 1.16
CA GLU A 65 6.57 -15.84 -0.27
C GLU A 65 5.25 -15.12 -0.59
N GLY A 66 4.44 -14.74 0.41
CA GLY A 66 3.06 -14.27 0.22
C GLY A 66 2.84 -12.76 0.37
N ARG A 67 3.67 -11.89 -0.23
CA ARG A 67 3.45 -10.42 -0.16
C ARG A 67 3.19 -9.81 -1.52
N ILE A 68 2.23 -8.89 -1.57
CA ILE A 68 2.03 -8.04 -2.75
C ILE A 68 3.06 -6.91 -2.66
N SER A 69 3.88 -6.76 -3.70
CA SER A 69 4.92 -5.74 -3.76
C SER A 69 4.56 -4.63 -4.74
N VAL A 70 4.69 -3.39 -4.31
CA VAL A 70 4.46 -2.21 -5.17
C VAL A 70 5.64 -1.24 -5.10
N LEU A 71 5.94 -0.59 -6.21
CA LEU A 71 6.98 0.43 -6.32
C LEU A 71 6.37 1.82 -6.33
N PHE A 72 6.80 2.68 -5.42
CA PHE A 72 6.45 4.09 -5.36
C PHE A 72 7.56 4.95 -5.98
N HIS A 73 7.26 5.61 -7.11
CA HIS A 73 8.22 6.43 -7.87
C HIS A 73 8.37 7.86 -7.36
N GLY A 74 7.72 8.20 -6.25
CA GLY A 74 7.53 9.59 -5.83
C GLY A 74 6.42 10.28 -6.62
N ALA A 75 5.99 11.46 -6.14
CA ALA A 75 4.92 12.26 -6.75
C ALA A 75 3.55 11.55 -6.92
N GLY A 76 3.30 10.46 -6.19
CA GLY A 76 2.00 9.77 -6.14
C GLY A 76 1.86 8.52 -7.02
N HIS A 77 2.86 8.18 -7.84
CA HIS A 77 2.76 7.08 -8.82
C HIS A 77 3.21 5.75 -8.23
N TYR A 78 2.42 4.69 -8.48
CA TYR A 78 2.69 3.32 -8.04
C TYR A 78 2.75 2.36 -9.23
N GLU A 79 3.63 1.35 -9.14
CA GLU A 79 3.77 0.25 -10.10
C GLU A 79 3.75 -1.09 -9.38
N ALA A 80 3.30 -2.15 -10.07
CA ALA A 80 3.42 -3.52 -9.55
C ALA A 80 4.86 -4.02 -9.72
N LEU A 81 5.34 -4.79 -8.75
CA LEU A 81 6.65 -5.46 -8.77
C LEU A 81 6.50 -6.97 -8.98
#